data_AF-A0A6P7ZDJ2-F1
#
_entry.id   AF-A0A6P7ZDJ2-F1
#
_cell.length_a   1.000
_cell.length_b   1.000
_cell.length_c   1.000
_cell.angle_alpha   90.00
_cell.angle_beta   90.00
_cell.angle_gamma   90.00
#
_symmetry.space_group_name_H-M   'P 1'
#
loop_
_entity.id
_entity.type
_entity.pdbx_description
1 polymer ?
#
loop_
_entity_poly.entity_id
_entity_poly.type
_entity_poly.pdbx_seq_one_letter_code
_entity_poly.pdbx_strand_id
1 'polypeptide(L)'
;MLRRSIGEILSCRSYFFFLHVMGRRQRKRWQRAGEAPQKPGRQRESTGWEGGYPEIVKENKLFEHYYQELKIVPEGEWNQFMEALREPLPATIRITGYKSHAKEILHCLKNKYFKELQNLEVDGQKVEAPQPLSWYPEELAWHTNLSRKIIRKSPELEKFHQFLVSETESGNISRQEAVSMIPPLLLNIQPHHKILDMCAAPGSKTHNS
;
A
#
# COMPACT_ATOMS: atom_id res chain seq x y z
N MET A 1 -4.82 7.77 25.80
CA MET A 1 -3.39 7.65 25.42
C MET A 1 -3.13 6.71 24.24
N LEU A 2 -3.93 5.67 23.97
CA LEU A 2 -3.70 4.73 22.85
C LEU A 2 -3.89 5.29 21.41
N ARG A 3 -4.49 6.47 21.22
CA ARG A 3 -4.82 7.00 19.87
C ARG A 3 -3.68 7.72 19.14
N ARG A 4 -2.58 8.08 19.84
CA ARG A 4 -1.41 8.73 19.22
C ARG A 4 -0.43 7.73 18.60
N SER A 5 -0.31 6.53 19.18
CA SER A 5 0.72 5.55 18.84
C SER A 5 0.55 4.91 17.46
N ILE A 6 -0.68 4.59 17.02
CA ILE A 6 -0.89 3.88 15.74
C ILE A 6 -0.56 4.76 14.52
N GLY A 7 -0.91 6.04 14.58
CA GLY A 7 -0.64 6.98 13.47
C GLY A 7 0.85 7.27 13.29
N GLU A 8 1.59 7.39 14.39
CA GLU A 8 3.04 7.62 14.39
C GLU A 8 3.80 6.37 13.91
N ILE A 9 3.43 5.17 14.41
CA ILE A 9 4.04 3.91 13.99
C ILE A 9 3.84 3.68 12.49
N LEU A 10 2.62 3.88 11.97
CA LEU A 10 2.37 3.69 10.55
C LEU A 10 3.09 4.74 9.69
N SER A 11 3.23 5.98 10.18
CA SER A 11 3.97 7.03 9.47
C SER A 11 5.45 6.69 9.35
N CYS A 12 6.07 6.26 10.45
CA CYS A 12 7.46 5.78 10.46
C CYS A 12 7.66 4.56 9.54
N ARG A 13 6.68 3.64 9.47
CA ARG A 13 6.73 2.48 8.57
C ARG A 13 6.75 2.86 7.08
N SER A 14 5.88 3.78 6.65
CA SER A 14 5.90 4.26 5.25
C SER A 14 7.23 4.93 4.89
N TYR A 15 7.80 5.75 5.78
CA TYR A 15 9.11 6.38 5.56
C TYR A 15 10.28 5.38 5.54
N PHE A 16 10.27 4.36 6.42
CA PHE A 16 11.30 3.32 6.44
C PHE A 16 11.34 2.53 5.13
N PHE A 17 10.18 2.16 4.59
CA PHE A 17 10.09 1.47 3.30
C PHE A 17 10.55 2.36 2.13
N PHE A 18 10.16 3.64 2.15
CA PHE A 18 10.55 4.60 1.11
C PHE A 18 12.07 4.87 1.07
N LEU A 19 12.73 4.95 2.23
CA LEU A 19 14.18 5.09 2.33
C LEU A 19 14.95 3.89 1.76
N HIS A 20 14.43 2.67 1.91
CA HIS A 20 15.06 1.47 1.37
C HIS A 20 14.82 1.30 -0.15
N VAL A 21 13.64 1.68 -0.66
CA VAL A 21 13.31 1.53 -2.09
C VAL A 21 14.01 2.56 -2.98
N MET A 22 14.31 3.77 -2.48
CA MET A 22 14.94 4.82 -3.30
C MET A 22 16.48 4.82 -3.29
N GLY A 23 17.11 4.00 -2.46
CA GLY A 23 18.56 3.93 -2.30
C GLY A 23 19.30 3.14 -3.38
N ARG A 24 19.06 3.38 -4.68
CA ARG A 24 19.97 3.05 -5.82
C ARG A 24 19.35 3.43 -7.17
N ARG A 25 19.37 4.72 -7.50
CA ARG A 25 19.26 5.18 -8.91
C ARG A 25 20.57 5.84 -9.33
N GLN A 26 21.54 5.03 -9.75
CA GLN A 26 22.63 5.56 -10.58
C GLN A 26 22.04 5.95 -11.94
N ARG A 27 21.86 7.25 -12.16
CA ARG A 27 21.55 7.84 -13.47
C ARG A 27 22.80 7.70 -14.37
N LYS A 28 22.85 6.68 -15.23
CA LYS A 28 23.74 6.71 -16.40
C LYS A 28 23.09 7.59 -17.48
N ARG A 29 23.71 8.76 -17.67
CA ARG A 29 23.41 9.78 -18.68
C ARG A 29 23.79 9.26 -20.06
N TRP A 30 22.81 9.10 -20.95
CA TRP A 30 23.05 8.78 -22.37
C TRP A 30 23.20 10.07 -23.17
N GLN A 31 24.36 10.25 -23.82
CA GLN A 31 24.58 11.25 -24.87
C GLN A 31 24.31 10.60 -26.24
N ARG A 32 23.61 11.32 -27.12
CA ARG A 32 23.26 10.91 -28.51
C ARG A 32 24.46 11.04 -29.44
N ALA A 33 24.61 10.10 -30.38
CA ALA A 33 24.84 10.36 -31.83
C ALA A 33 25.09 9.03 -32.59
N GLY A 34 24.56 8.91 -33.81
CA GLY A 34 25.14 8.04 -34.86
C GLY A 34 24.34 6.80 -35.27
N GLU A 35 23.62 6.93 -36.39
CA GLU A 35 23.43 5.99 -37.51
C GLU A 35 23.22 4.48 -37.28
N ALA A 36 22.12 3.98 -37.88
CA ALA A 36 21.73 2.58 -37.92
C ALA A 36 22.34 1.83 -39.12
N PRO A 37 22.81 0.58 -38.92
CA PRO A 37 22.82 -0.42 -39.99
C PRO A 37 22.00 -1.66 -39.62
N GLN A 38 21.11 -2.08 -40.53
CA GLN A 38 20.39 -3.36 -40.50
C GLN A 38 21.34 -4.54 -40.76
N LYS A 39 21.30 -5.59 -39.91
CA LYS A 39 21.78 -6.96 -40.21
C LYS A 39 21.05 -8.02 -39.36
N PRO A 40 21.04 -9.31 -39.79
CA PRO A 40 19.86 -10.16 -39.82
C PRO A 40 19.65 -11.03 -38.57
N GLY A 41 18.49 -11.69 -38.53
CA GLY A 41 17.88 -12.37 -37.39
C GLY A 41 18.81 -13.25 -36.53
N ARG A 42 18.78 -12.98 -35.22
CA ARG A 42 19.37 -13.81 -34.18
C ARG A 42 18.21 -14.34 -33.32
N GLN A 43 18.08 -15.67 -33.25
CA GLN A 43 17.17 -16.34 -32.33
C GLN A 43 17.32 -15.74 -30.93
N ARG A 44 16.21 -15.27 -30.35
CA ARG A 44 16.16 -14.85 -28.94
C ARG A 44 16.25 -16.12 -28.10
N GLU A 45 17.45 -16.55 -27.78
CA GLU A 45 17.66 -17.37 -26.59
C GLU A 45 17.18 -16.55 -25.38
N SER A 46 16.13 -17.08 -24.76
CA SER A 46 15.60 -16.65 -23.48
C SER A 46 16.65 -16.85 -22.39
N THR A 47 17.59 -15.91 -22.29
CA THR A 47 18.32 -15.69 -21.04
C THR A 47 17.39 -14.93 -20.10
N GLY A 48 16.45 -15.68 -19.52
CA GLY A 48 15.71 -15.25 -18.36
C GLY A 48 16.71 -14.80 -17.30
N TRP A 49 16.54 -13.58 -16.80
CA TRP A 49 17.28 -13.10 -15.64
C TRP A 49 16.94 -14.00 -14.44
N GLU A 50 17.72 -15.08 -14.27
CA GLU A 50 17.68 -16.02 -13.14
C GLU A 50 18.29 -15.43 -11.85
N GLY A 51 18.59 -14.14 -11.83
CA GLY A 51 19.07 -13.44 -10.64
C GLY A 51 17.91 -12.72 -9.95
N GLY A 52 17.21 -13.40 -9.05
CA GLY A 52 16.31 -12.74 -8.10
C GLY A 52 17.05 -11.61 -7.37
N TYR A 53 16.37 -10.49 -7.11
CA TYR A 53 16.96 -9.40 -6.32
C TYR A 53 17.46 -9.95 -4.98
N PRO A 54 18.68 -9.61 -4.53
CA PRO A 54 19.17 -10.04 -3.23
C PRO A 54 18.21 -9.58 -2.13
N GLU A 55 18.03 -10.42 -1.11
CA GLU A 55 17.21 -10.07 0.06
C GLU A 55 17.66 -8.72 0.62
N ILE A 56 16.71 -7.82 0.78
CA ILE A 56 16.97 -6.48 1.32
C ILE A 56 17.27 -6.63 2.80
N VAL A 57 18.51 -6.37 3.20
CA VAL A 57 18.90 -6.29 4.61
C VAL A 57 18.18 -5.10 5.25
N LYS A 58 17.29 -5.37 6.21
CA LYS A 58 16.45 -4.37 6.89
C LYS A 58 17.08 -3.87 8.20
N GLU A 59 18.36 -3.57 8.14
CA GLU A 59 19.16 -3.09 9.27
C GLU A 59 19.94 -1.85 8.84
N ASN A 60 19.93 -0.80 9.68
CA ASN A 60 20.66 0.42 9.41
C ASN A 60 21.03 1.12 10.72
N LYS A 61 22.31 1.00 11.10
CA LYS A 61 22.84 1.56 12.35
C LYS A 61 22.68 3.08 12.44
N LEU A 62 22.76 3.81 11.33
CA LEU A 62 22.57 5.27 11.33
C LEU A 62 21.11 5.64 11.58
N PHE A 63 20.17 4.88 11.00
CA PHE A 63 18.74 5.05 11.26
C PHE A 63 18.43 4.76 12.73
N GLU A 64 18.91 3.64 13.25
CA GLU A 64 18.65 3.23 14.64
C GLU A 64 19.19 4.26 15.63
N HIS A 65 20.46 4.66 15.47
CA HIS A 65 21.06 5.70 16.31
C HIS A 65 20.29 7.02 16.24
N TYR A 66 19.90 7.47 15.04
CA TYR A 66 19.15 8.71 14.87
C TYR A 66 17.80 8.69 15.61
N TYR A 67 17.01 7.62 15.46
CA TYR A 67 15.70 7.52 16.09
C TYR A 67 15.78 7.23 17.61
N GLN A 68 16.85 6.59 18.09
CA GLN A 68 17.13 6.44 19.52
C GLN A 68 17.43 7.79 20.19
N GLU A 69 18.26 8.62 19.55
CA GLU A 69 18.61 9.97 20.04
C GLU A 69 17.42 10.93 20.09
N LEU A 70 16.44 10.78 19.18
CA LEU A 70 15.22 11.59 19.20
C LEU A 70 14.32 11.31 20.40
N LYS A 71 14.50 10.17 21.10
CA LYS A 71 13.71 9.74 22.27
C LYS A 71 12.19 9.79 22.05
N ILE A 72 11.75 9.57 20.81
CA ILE A 72 10.32 9.49 20.47
C ILE A 72 9.71 8.12 20.83
N VAL A 73 10.54 7.07 20.88
CA VAL A 73 10.13 5.73 21.27
C VAL A 73 10.32 5.60 22.78
N PRO A 74 9.28 5.19 23.54
CA PRO A 74 9.41 4.94 24.97
C PRO A 74 10.51 3.92 25.30
N GLU A 75 11.13 4.09 26.47
CA GLU A 75 12.14 3.15 26.96
C GLU A 75 11.57 1.73 27.07
N GLY A 76 12.31 0.74 26.56
CA GLY A 76 11.89 -0.67 26.53
C GLY A 76 11.07 -1.08 25.30
N GLU A 77 10.52 -0.15 24.51
CA GLU A 77 9.72 -0.47 23.33
C GLU A 77 10.52 -0.50 22.02
N TRP A 78 11.82 -0.18 22.07
CA TRP A 78 12.68 -0.06 20.88
C TRP A 78 12.67 -1.29 19.97
N ASN A 79 12.77 -2.49 20.57
CA ASN A 79 12.80 -3.73 19.80
C ASN A 79 11.47 -3.98 19.07
N GLN A 80 10.34 -3.75 19.75
CA GLN A 80 9.00 -3.89 19.16
C GLN A 80 8.79 -2.87 18.03
N PHE A 81 9.26 -1.63 18.21
CA PHE A 81 9.24 -0.61 17.17
C PHE A 81 10.03 -1.04 15.94
N MET A 82 11.26 -1.53 16.11
CA MET A 82 12.10 -2.00 15.00
C MET A 82 11.54 -3.25 14.33
N GLU A 83 10.94 -4.18 15.08
CA GLU A 83 10.21 -5.33 14.52
C GLU A 83 9.05 -4.87 13.63
N ALA A 84 8.21 -3.96 14.12
CA ALA A 84 7.10 -3.41 13.35
C ALA A 84 7.55 -2.68 12.07
N LEU A 85 8.70 -1.97 12.10
CA LEU A 85 9.28 -1.34 10.91
C LEU A 85 9.76 -2.34 9.86
N ARG A 86 10.22 -3.52 10.29
CA ARG A 86 10.71 -4.57 9.39
C ARG A 86 9.57 -5.33 8.72
N GLU A 87 8.39 -5.36 9.30
CA GLU A 87 7.22 -6.02 8.72
C GLU A 87 6.65 -5.26 7.51
N PRO A 88 6.26 -5.96 6.43
CA PRO A 88 5.57 -5.34 5.31
C PRO A 88 4.24 -4.73 5.75
N LEU A 89 3.89 -3.58 5.18
CA LEU A 89 2.60 -2.96 5.44
C LEU A 89 1.45 -3.82 4.86
N PRO A 90 0.32 -3.96 5.59
CA PRO A 90 -0.86 -4.61 5.04
C PRO A 90 -1.41 -3.81 3.85
N ALA A 91 -2.04 -4.50 2.91
CA ALA A 91 -2.74 -3.81 1.83
C ALA A 91 -3.97 -3.11 2.38
N THR A 92 -4.25 -1.91 1.88
CA THR A 92 -5.43 -1.13 2.30
C THR A 92 -6.25 -0.74 1.08
N ILE A 93 -7.56 -0.82 1.24
CA ILE A 93 -8.59 -0.54 0.24
C ILE A 93 -9.50 0.54 0.81
N ARG A 94 -9.80 1.56 -0.01
CA ARG A 94 -10.72 2.63 0.31
C ARG A 94 -11.87 2.61 -0.69
N ILE A 95 -13.10 2.64 -0.20
CA ILE A 95 -14.29 2.85 -1.01
C ILE A 95 -14.42 4.36 -1.26
N THR A 96 -14.42 4.70 -2.53
CA THR A 96 -14.61 6.04 -3.08
C THR A 96 -15.95 6.07 -3.84
N GLY A 97 -16.54 7.23 -4.03
CA GLY A 97 -17.80 7.36 -4.77
C GLY A 97 -18.94 7.97 -3.96
N TYR A 98 -20.10 8.10 -4.61
CA TYR A 98 -21.27 8.76 -4.03
C TYR A 98 -21.81 7.99 -2.82
N LYS A 99 -22.39 8.72 -1.87
CA LYS A 99 -22.82 8.18 -0.56
C LYS A 99 -23.75 6.96 -0.66
N SER A 100 -24.66 6.92 -1.63
CA SER A 100 -25.56 5.76 -1.84
C SER A 100 -24.79 4.56 -2.39
N HIS A 101 -24.02 4.76 -3.45
CA HIS A 101 -23.28 3.70 -4.11
C HIS A 101 -22.16 3.11 -3.24
N ALA A 102 -21.44 3.96 -2.50
CA ALA A 102 -20.42 3.52 -1.55
C ALA A 102 -21.01 2.57 -0.48
N LYS A 103 -22.26 2.82 -0.04
CA LYS A 103 -22.96 1.94 0.90
C LYS A 103 -23.37 0.61 0.27
N GLU A 104 -23.79 0.60 -0.99
CA GLU A 104 -24.10 -0.62 -1.72
C GLU A 104 -22.85 -1.49 -1.90
N ILE A 105 -21.72 -0.89 -2.28
CA ILE A 105 -20.42 -1.57 -2.38
C ILE A 105 -20.00 -2.14 -1.03
N LEU A 106 -20.08 -1.33 0.04
CA LEU A 106 -19.77 -1.78 1.39
C LEU A 106 -20.66 -2.96 1.81
N HIS A 107 -21.96 -2.88 1.52
CA HIS A 107 -22.91 -3.95 1.81
C HIS A 107 -22.55 -5.24 1.05
N CYS A 108 -22.24 -5.14 -0.24
CA CYS A 108 -21.81 -6.26 -1.08
C CYS A 108 -20.52 -6.90 -0.54
N LEU A 109 -19.51 -6.08 -0.21
CA LEU A 109 -18.26 -6.54 0.39
C LEU A 109 -18.50 -7.33 1.68
N LYS A 110 -19.25 -6.77 2.63
CA LYS A 110 -19.48 -7.40 3.93
C LYS A 110 -20.35 -8.66 3.85
N ASN A 111 -21.41 -8.63 3.04
CA ASN A 111 -22.40 -9.70 3.05
C ASN A 111 -22.14 -10.84 2.07
N LYS A 112 -21.34 -10.60 1.03
CA LYS A 112 -20.98 -11.60 0.04
C LYS A 112 -19.52 -12.00 0.22
N TYR A 113 -18.60 -11.13 -0.18
CA TYR A 113 -17.19 -11.49 -0.30
C TYR A 113 -16.53 -11.79 1.05
N PHE A 114 -16.70 -10.96 2.08
CA PHE A 114 -16.04 -11.19 3.36
C PHE A 114 -16.53 -12.44 4.09
N LYS A 115 -17.80 -12.83 3.91
CA LYS A 115 -18.32 -14.09 4.44
C LYS A 115 -17.75 -15.30 3.70
N GLU A 116 -17.64 -15.21 2.37
CA GLU A 116 -16.98 -16.24 1.55
C GLU A 116 -15.50 -16.41 1.95
N LEU A 117 -14.81 -15.32 2.32
CA LEU A 117 -13.42 -15.35 2.76
C LEU A 117 -13.20 -15.99 4.14
N GLN A 118 -14.16 -15.91 5.08
CA GLN A 118 -13.97 -16.35 6.47
C GLN A 118 -13.65 -17.83 6.63
N ASN A 119 -14.07 -18.66 5.67
CA ASN A 119 -13.88 -20.11 5.69
C ASN A 119 -12.90 -20.58 4.61
N LEU A 120 -12.22 -19.67 3.92
CA LEU A 120 -11.32 -20.02 2.84
C LEU A 120 -9.92 -20.31 3.37
N GLU A 121 -9.37 -21.45 2.98
CA GLU A 121 -7.97 -21.81 3.20
C GLU A 121 -7.26 -21.88 1.85
N VAL A 122 -6.14 -21.20 1.72
CA VAL A 122 -5.31 -21.20 0.51
C VAL A 122 -3.91 -21.61 0.93
N ASP A 123 -3.34 -22.62 0.26
CA ASP A 123 -2.01 -23.15 0.56
C ASP A 123 -1.82 -23.58 2.04
N GLY A 124 -2.89 -24.10 2.67
CA GLY A 124 -2.89 -24.52 4.08
C GLY A 124 -2.88 -23.37 5.10
N GLN A 125 -3.06 -22.13 4.64
CA GLN A 125 -3.21 -20.95 5.50
C GLN A 125 -4.64 -20.41 5.39
N LYS A 126 -5.26 -20.18 6.56
CA LYS A 126 -6.57 -19.55 6.62
C LYS A 126 -6.47 -18.10 6.15
N VAL A 127 -7.33 -17.74 5.21
CA VAL A 127 -7.41 -16.37 4.72
C VAL A 127 -8.09 -15.50 5.77
N GLU A 128 -7.38 -14.48 6.24
CA GLU A 128 -7.98 -13.46 7.10
C GLU A 128 -8.86 -12.52 6.29
N ALA A 129 -10.13 -12.41 6.70
CA ALA A 129 -11.06 -11.45 6.12
C ALA A 129 -10.57 -10.01 6.38
N PRO A 130 -10.75 -9.09 5.41
CA PRO A 130 -10.41 -7.68 5.60
C PRO A 130 -11.07 -7.08 6.84
N GLN A 131 -10.35 -6.21 7.53
CA GLN A 131 -10.81 -5.55 8.76
C GLN A 131 -10.96 -4.04 8.54
N PRO A 132 -11.96 -3.40 9.17
CA PRO A 132 -12.20 -1.97 8.99
C PRO A 132 -11.13 -1.15 9.74
N LEU A 133 -10.72 -0.04 9.15
CA LEU A 133 -9.91 0.95 9.84
C LEU A 133 -10.82 1.74 10.80
N SER A 134 -10.72 1.45 12.10
CA SER A 134 -11.63 1.96 13.14
C SER A 134 -11.68 3.50 13.27
N TRP A 135 -10.66 4.19 12.78
CA TRP A 135 -10.58 5.65 12.78
C TRP A 135 -11.09 6.28 11.47
N TYR A 136 -11.35 5.48 10.42
CA TYR A 136 -11.87 5.99 9.15
C TYR A 136 -13.41 6.05 9.19
N PRO A 137 -14.05 7.17 8.79
CA PRO A 137 -15.50 7.32 8.88
C PRO A 137 -16.29 6.28 8.06
N GLU A 138 -17.50 5.97 8.55
CA GLU A 138 -18.49 5.14 7.85
C GLU A 138 -17.99 3.74 7.41
N GLU A 139 -16.90 3.23 8.00
CA GLU A 139 -16.25 1.97 7.61
C GLU A 139 -15.90 1.91 6.11
N LEU A 140 -15.53 3.04 5.50
CA LEU A 140 -15.22 3.10 4.07
C LEU A 140 -13.76 2.74 3.74
N ALA A 141 -12.95 2.39 4.74
CA ALA A 141 -11.57 1.96 4.53
C ALA A 141 -11.25 0.69 5.31
N TRP A 142 -10.56 -0.25 4.65
CA TRP A 142 -10.32 -1.61 5.13
C TRP A 142 -8.88 -2.03 4.88
N HIS A 143 -8.27 -2.76 5.81
CA HIS A 143 -6.97 -3.37 5.62
C HIS A 143 -7.08 -4.89 5.47
N THR A 144 -6.17 -5.49 4.71
CA THR A 144 -6.12 -6.92 4.44
C THR A 144 -4.70 -7.41 4.23
N ASN A 145 -4.44 -8.63 4.70
CA ASN A 145 -3.19 -9.36 4.48
C ASN A 145 -3.22 -10.18 3.18
N LEU A 146 -4.31 -10.09 2.40
CA LEU A 146 -4.45 -10.74 1.11
C LEU A 146 -3.42 -10.19 0.11
N SER A 147 -2.35 -10.95 -0.09
CA SER A 147 -1.34 -10.61 -1.08
C SER A 147 -1.92 -10.77 -2.50
N ARG A 148 -1.40 -9.97 -3.45
CA ARG A 148 -1.76 -10.08 -4.87
C ARG A 148 -1.50 -11.50 -5.42
N LYS A 149 -0.53 -12.23 -4.85
CA LYS A 149 -0.22 -13.60 -5.24
C LYS A 149 -1.33 -14.57 -4.84
N ILE A 150 -1.86 -14.44 -3.62
CA ILE A 150 -2.93 -15.29 -3.10
C ILE A 150 -4.22 -15.07 -3.90
N ILE A 151 -4.56 -13.80 -4.14
CA ILE A 151 -5.78 -13.42 -4.87
C ILE A 151 -5.80 -13.98 -6.31
N ARG A 152 -4.65 -14.06 -6.99
CA ARG A 152 -4.57 -14.55 -8.39
C ARG A 152 -4.45 -16.07 -8.52
N LYS A 153 -4.09 -16.77 -7.45
CA LYS A 153 -3.85 -18.23 -7.48
C LYS A 153 -5.10 -19.04 -7.15
N SER A 154 -5.96 -18.52 -6.27
CA SER A 154 -7.15 -19.23 -5.81
C SER A 154 -8.34 -18.96 -6.75
N PRO A 155 -8.90 -19.99 -7.41
CA PRO A 155 -10.12 -19.85 -8.21
C PRO A 155 -11.30 -19.30 -7.41
N GLU A 156 -11.34 -19.58 -6.10
CA GLU A 156 -12.35 -19.09 -5.16
C GLU A 156 -12.28 -17.57 -4.96
N LEU A 157 -11.08 -16.99 -5.10
CA LEU A 157 -10.84 -15.54 -4.99
C LEU A 157 -10.99 -14.79 -6.31
N GLU A 158 -11.12 -15.49 -7.45
CA GLU A 158 -11.16 -14.84 -8.77
C GLU A 158 -12.37 -13.90 -8.91
N LYS A 159 -13.54 -14.28 -8.40
CA LYS A 159 -14.73 -13.42 -8.39
C LYS A 159 -14.51 -12.15 -7.57
N PHE A 160 -13.87 -12.28 -6.41
CA PHE A 160 -13.53 -11.14 -5.55
C PHE A 160 -12.47 -10.26 -6.21
N HIS A 161 -11.47 -10.85 -6.87
CA HIS A 161 -10.46 -10.13 -7.63
C HIS A 161 -11.08 -9.31 -8.76
N GLN A 162 -11.93 -9.92 -9.58
CA GLN A 162 -12.63 -9.24 -10.67
C GLN A 162 -13.49 -8.10 -10.18
N PHE A 163 -14.21 -8.29 -9.07
CA PHE A 163 -14.96 -7.22 -8.41
C PHE A 163 -14.06 -6.06 -7.98
N LEU A 164 -12.93 -6.34 -7.31
CA LEU A 164 -12.00 -5.29 -6.91
C LEU A 164 -11.42 -4.54 -8.12
N VAL A 165 -11.13 -5.24 -9.21
CA VAL A 165 -10.65 -4.62 -10.46
C VAL A 165 -11.73 -3.73 -11.07
N SER A 166 -12.96 -4.23 -11.24
CA SER A 166 -14.06 -3.47 -11.84
C SER A 166 -14.41 -2.21 -11.05
N GLU A 167 -14.45 -2.30 -9.72
CA GLU A 167 -14.71 -1.14 -8.86
C GLU A 167 -13.54 -0.15 -8.85
N THR A 168 -12.30 -0.65 -9.01
CA THR A 168 -11.13 0.23 -9.13
C THR A 168 -11.12 0.98 -10.46
N GLU A 169 -11.42 0.31 -11.57
CA GLU A 169 -11.53 0.91 -12.89
C GLU A 169 -12.68 1.94 -12.97
N SER A 170 -13.77 1.68 -12.25
CA SER A 170 -14.90 2.62 -12.12
C SER A 170 -14.61 3.79 -11.18
N GLY A 171 -13.48 3.78 -10.46
CA GLY A 171 -13.13 4.82 -9.49
C GLY A 171 -13.88 4.74 -8.17
N ASN A 172 -14.61 3.65 -7.91
CA ASN A 172 -15.35 3.43 -6.67
C ASN A 172 -14.51 2.77 -5.57
N ILE A 173 -13.37 2.20 -5.94
CA ILE A 173 -12.41 1.65 -5.00
C ILE A 173 -11.02 2.17 -5.35
N SER A 174 -10.23 2.52 -4.35
CA SER A 174 -8.82 2.83 -4.52
C SER A 174 -7.94 2.04 -3.55
N ARG A 175 -6.74 1.67 -4.00
CA ARG A 175 -5.68 1.20 -3.09
C ARG A 175 -4.96 2.42 -2.56
N GLN A 176 -4.93 2.58 -1.24
CA GLN A 176 -4.31 3.75 -0.62
C GLN A 176 -3.70 3.35 0.72
N GLU A 177 -2.48 3.82 0.99
CA GLU A 177 -1.86 3.63 2.30
C GLU A 177 -2.72 4.27 3.40
N ALA A 178 -2.91 3.54 4.49
CA ALA A 178 -3.66 3.98 5.68
C ALA A 178 -3.26 5.40 6.13
N VAL A 179 -1.96 5.65 6.28
CA VAL A 179 -1.46 6.96 6.74
C VAL A 179 -1.66 8.09 5.75
N SER A 180 -1.80 7.77 4.48
CA SER A 180 -2.06 8.77 3.44
C SER A 180 -3.49 9.32 3.53
N MET A 181 -4.40 8.59 4.19
CA MET A 181 -5.78 9.00 4.42
C MET A 181 -5.97 9.94 5.62
N ILE A 182 -5.01 10.01 6.54
CA ILE A 182 -5.12 10.82 7.77
C ILE A 182 -5.13 12.33 7.48
N PRO A 183 -4.20 12.90 6.68
CA PRO A 183 -4.13 14.36 6.52
C PRO A 183 -5.41 15.00 5.97
N PRO A 184 -6.07 14.46 4.92
CA PRO A 184 -7.34 15.01 4.43
C PRO A 184 -8.45 15.02 5.48
N LEU A 185 -8.54 13.99 6.32
CA LEU A 185 -9.54 13.93 7.41
C LEU A 185 -9.28 15.00 8.48
N LEU A 186 -8.01 15.28 8.79
CA LEU A 186 -7.64 16.30 9.78
C LEU A 186 -7.79 17.72 9.24
N LEU A 187 -7.62 17.94 7.94
CA LEU A 187 -7.82 19.24 7.29
C LEU A 187 -9.29 19.68 7.29
N ASN A 188 -10.23 18.74 7.46
CA ASN A 188 -11.69 18.97 7.55
C ASN A 188 -12.20 19.94 6.46
N ILE A 189 -11.84 19.64 5.23
CA ILE A 189 -12.12 20.45 4.05
C ILE A 189 -13.63 20.61 3.86
N GLN A 190 -14.06 21.82 3.52
CA GLN A 190 -15.46 22.13 3.21
C GLN A 190 -15.58 22.60 1.75
N PRO A 191 -16.75 22.43 1.10
CA PRO A 191 -16.93 22.76 -0.32
C PRO A 191 -16.58 24.20 -0.72
N HIS A 192 -16.59 25.14 0.22
CA HIS A 192 -16.28 26.55 -0.02
C HIS A 192 -14.80 26.91 0.23
N HIS A 193 -13.96 25.96 0.67
CA HIS A 193 -12.54 26.19 0.89
C HIS A 193 -11.77 26.23 -0.43
N LYS A 194 -10.73 27.09 -0.48
CA LYS A 194 -9.72 27.07 -1.55
C LYS A 194 -8.51 26.31 -1.02
N ILE A 195 -8.10 25.26 -1.73
CA ILE A 195 -7.10 24.31 -1.24
C ILE A 195 -5.91 24.32 -2.19
N LEU A 196 -4.71 24.31 -1.63
CA LEU A 196 -3.46 24.18 -2.36
C LEU A 196 -2.75 22.91 -1.87
N ASP A 197 -2.59 21.94 -2.77
CA ASP A 197 -1.73 20.78 -2.53
C ASP A 197 -0.34 21.05 -3.14
N MET A 198 0.62 21.44 -2.28
CA MET A 198 1.98 21.80 -2.72
C MET A 198 2.80 20.60 -3.20
N CYS A 199 2.39 19.36 -2.87
CA CYS A 199 3.12 18.13 -3.21
C CYS A 199 2.15 17.09 -3.76
N ALA A 200 1.44 17.46 -4.82
CA ALA A 200 0.35 16.70 -5.39
C ALA A 200 0.77 15.46 -6.22
N ALA A 201 2.04 15.14 -6.40
CA ALA A 201 2.45 13.94 -7.13
C ALA A 201 2.66 12.77 -6.16
N PRO A 202 2.04 11.58 -6.34
CA PRO A 202 1.24 11.10 -7.48
C PRO A 202 -0.29 11.29 -7.36
N GLY A 203 -0.80 12.15 -6.48
CA GLY A 203 -2.20 12.62 -6.50
C GLY A 203 -3.14 11.92 -5.51
N SER A 204 -2.64 10.95 -4.73
CA SER A 204 -3.47 10.18 -3.81
C SER A 204 -4.10 11.03 -2.71
N LYS A 205 -3.48 12.15 -2.29
CA LYS A 205 -4.02 13.03 -1.23
C LYS A 205 -5.01 14.05 -1.77
N THR A 206 -4.76 14.54 -2.98
CA THR A 206 -5.64 15.46 -3.69
C THR A 206 -7.01 14.82 -3.98
N HIS A 207 -7.05 13.53 -4.30
CA HIS A 207 -8.29 12.79 -4.55
C HIS A 207 -9.10 12.44 -3.27
N ASN A 208 -8.63 12.84 -2.09
CA ASN A 208 -9.30 12.60 -0.82
C ASN A 208 -10.02 13.84 -0.27
N SER A 209 -9.84 14.98 -0.92
CA SER A 209 -10.33 16.31 -0.52
C SER A 209 -11.69 16.61 -1.11
#